data_AF-A0AAD5M6T4-F1
#
_entry.id   AF-A0AAD5M6T4-F1
#
_cell.length_a   1.000
_cell.length_b   1.000
_cell.length_c   1.000
_cell.angle_alpha   90.00
_cell.angle_beta   90.00
_cell.angle_gamma   90.00
#
_symmetry.space_group_name_H-M   'P 1'
#
loop_
_entity.id
_entity.type
_entity.pdbx_description
1 polymer ?
#
loop_
_entity_poly.entity_id
_entity_poly.type
_entity_poly.pdbx_seq_one_letter_code
_entity_poly.pdbx_strand_id
1 'polypeptide(L)'
;QGLHDFEELVVVHAIHCITVLIETAVLGRKEVLELLEDTLPFLSHPNEWIRFMVIELLVLLDSRWTLADTLCRLLPMVRPYLSDTTLLRLNNKLVILSCLKSPIPRDIWKKVTEMTPEQTEAFQMFLDRGTRGGAITCNDSWFIRVFVRDTLEPDLFEKLSRFSRLLRKMAEFRKT
;
A
#
# COMPACT_ATOMS: atom_id res chain seq x y z
N GLN A 1 -2.57 14.74 -1.92
CA GLN A 1 -1.33 15.21 -1.25
C GLN A 1 -1.05 14.40 0.02
N GLY A 2 -1.98 14.27 0.97
CA GLY A 2 -1.72 13.60 2.24
C GLY A 2 -1.34 12.11 2.21
N LEU A 3 -1.72 11.32 1.19
CA LEU A 3 -1.26 9.92 1.06
C LEU A 3 0.25 9.79 0.77
N HIS A 4 0.89 10.87 0.33
CA HIS A 4 2.32 10.89 0.01
C HIS A 4 3.14 11.52 1.14
N ASP A 5 2.53 11.75 2.29
CA ASP A 5 3.20 12.30 3.46
C ASP A 5 3.94 11.18 4.22
N PHE A 6 5.06 11.53 4.86
CA PHE A 6 5.79 10.62 5.74
C PHE A 6 5.17 10.58 7.14
N GLU A 7 4.42 11.62 7.51
CA GLU A 7 3.69 11.68 8.77
C GLU A 7 2.47 10.77 8.74
N GLU A 8 2.52 9.70 9.54
CA GLU A 8 1.47 8.68 9.60
C GLU A 8 0.10 9.27 9.96
N LEU A 9 0.07 10.31 10.80
CA LEU A 9 -1.17 11.03 11.12
C LEU A 9 -1.77 11.70 9.89
N VAL A 10 -0.97 12.30 9.02
CA VAL A 10 -1.45 12.93 7.78
C VAL A 10 -2.03 11.87 6.85
N VAL A 11 -1.38 10.70 6.76
CA VAL A 11 -1.89 9.55 6.00
C VAL A 11 -3.24 9.07 6.55
N VAL A 12 -3.39 8.92 7.87
CA VAL A 12 -4.66 8.55 8.51
C VAL A 12 -5.77 9.53 8.13
N HIS A 13 -5.52 10.83 8.26
CA HIS A 13 -6.51 11.86 7.90
C HIS A 13 -6.82 11.85 6.40
N ALA A 14 -5.83 11.61 5.54
CA ALA A 14 -6.03 11.53 4.10
C ALA A 14 -6.95 10.36 3.73
N ILE A 15 -6.74 9.17 4.30
CA ILE A 15 -7.59 8.00 4.07
C ILE A 15 -9.00 8.24 4.62
N HIS A 16 -9.12 8.90 5.79
CA HIS A 16 -10.42 9.28 6.35
C HIS A 16 -11.17 10.24 5.40
N CYS A 17 -10.51 11.29 4.90
CA CYS A 17 -11.12 12.21 3.94
C CYS A 17 -11.57 11.50 2.66
N ILE A 18 -10.76 10.57 2.12
CA ILE A 18 -11.16 9.74 0.98
C ILE A 18 -12.42 8.94 1.30
N THR A 19 -12.50 8.35 2.50
CA THR A 19 -13.67 7.60 2.95
C THR A 19 -14.92 8.49 2.96
N VAL A 20 -14.85 9.69 3.55
CA VAL A 20 -15.97 10.66 3.58
C VAL A 20 -16.39 11.12 2.17
N LEU A 21 -15.44 11.34 1.26
CA LEU A 21 -15.73 11.69 -0.14
C LEU A 21 -16.49 10.58 -0.88
N ILE A 22 -16.19 9.32 -0.55
CA ILE A 22 -16.89 8.15 -1.11
C ILE A 22 -18.27 8.00 -0.47
N GLU A 23 -18.40 8.23 0.84
CA GLU A 23 -19.68 8.19 1.55
C GLU A 23 -20.70 9.18 0.99
N THR A 24 -20.22 10.36 0.61
CA THR A 24 -21.02 11.45 0.02
C THR A 24 -21.37 11.21 -1.44
N ALA A 25 -20.93 10.10 -2.04
CA ALA A 25 -21.20 9.70 -3.43
C ALA A 25 -20.80 10.75 -4.50
N VAL A 26 -19.85 11.62 -4.16
CA VAL A 26 -19.32 12.64 -5.08
C VAL A 26 -18.41 12.03 -6.15
N LEU A 27 -17.76 10.92 -5.81
CA LEU A 27 -16.82 10.22 -6.69
C LEU A 27 -17.53 9.15 -7.52
N GLY A 28 -17.25 9.13 -8.82
CA GLY A 28 -17.65 8.05 -9.69
C GLY A 28 -16.89 6.76 -9.41
N ARG A 29 -17.38 5.65 -9.97
CA ARG A 29 -16.81 4.31 -9.69
C ARG A 29 -15.38 4.16 -10.19
N LYS A 30 -15.03 4.80 -11.30
CA LYS A 30 -13.69 4.72 -11.88
C LYS A 30 -12.68 5.45 -10.99
N GLU A 31 -13.07 6.62 -10.51
CA GLU A 31 -12.30 7.47 -9.61
C GLU A 31 -12.04 6.75 -8.28
N VAL A 32 -13.04 6.04 -7.75
CA VAL A 32 -12.86 5.20 -6.55
C VAL A 32 -11.85 4.07 -6.80
N LEU A 33 -11.94 3.38 -7.94
CA LEU A 33 -10.97 2.32 -8.26
C LEU A 33 -9.55 2.87 -8.40
N GLU A 34 -9.38 4.04 -9.01
CA GLU A 34 -8.07 4.72 -9.12
C GLU A 34 -7.52 5.10 -7.73
N LEU A 35 -8.37 5.60 -6.82
CA LEU A 35 -7.97 5.88 -5.43
C LEU A 35 -7.61 4.61 -4.64
N LEU A 36 -8.22 3.47 -4.96
CA LEU A 36 -7.87 2.19 -4.35
C LEU A 36 -6.44 1.76 -4.69
N GLU A 37 -5.95 2.08 -5.89
CA GLU A 37 -4.55 1.78 -6.25
C GLU A 37 -3.54 2.46 -5.31
N ASP A 38 -3.85 3.66 -4.80
CA ASP A 38 -2.99 4.39 -3.86
C ASP A 38 -3.28 4.05 -2.39
N THR A 39 -4.49 3.61 -2.03
CA THR A 39 -4.86 3.34 -0.64
C THR A 39 -4.63 1.89 -0.21
N LEU A 40 -4.82 0.91 -1.10
CA LEU A 40 -4.64 -0.51 -0.78
C LEU A 40 -3.23 -0.90 -0.34
N PRO A 41 -2.12 -0.32 -0.86
CA PRO A 41 -0.78 -0.62 -0.37
C PRO A 41 -0.64 -0.47 1.15
N PHE A 42 -1.37 0.47 1.74
CA PHE A 42 -1.37 0.72 3.18
C PHE A 42 -1.93 -0.43 4.04
N LEU A 43 -2.56 -1.46 3.46
CA LEU A 43 -2.88 -2.71 4.17
C LEU A 43 -1.63 -3.45 4.66
N SER A 44 -0.48 -3.22 4.03
CA SER A 44 0.83 -3.77 4.40
C SER A 44 1.65 -2.83 5.31
N HIS A 45 1.09 -1.68 5.71
CA HIS A 45 1.82 -0.68 6.47
C HIS A 45 2.12 -1.13 7.92
N PRO A 46 3.26 -0.78 8.53
CA PRO A 46 3.59 -1.18 9.92
C PRO A 46 2.69 -0.55 11.00
N ASN A 47 2.06 0.60 10.73
CA ASN A 47 1.09 1.19 11.66
C ASN A 47 -0.28 0.54 11.50
N GLU A 48 -0.75 -0.12 12.55
CA GLU A 48 -2.04 -0.82 12.58
C GLU A 48 -3.25 0.11 12.40
N TRP A 49 -3.18 1.35 12.91
CA TRP A 49 -4.24 2.34 12.70
C TRP A 49 -4.40 2.72 11.23
N ILE A 50 -3.30 2.89 10.50
CA ILE A 50 -3.35 3.14 9.05
C ILE A 50 -4.03 1.97 8.32
N ARG A 51 -3.66 0.73 8.66
CA ARG A 51 -4.29 -0.48 8.09
C ARG A 51 -5.78 -0.50 8.40
N PHE A 52 -6.16 -0.18 9.63
CA PHE A 52 -7.55 -0.12 10.06
C PHE A 52 -8.35 0.90 9.24
N MET A 53 -7.81 2.09 8.99
CA MET A 53 -8.47 3.10 8.15
C MET A 53 -8.76 2.59 6.73
N VAL A 54 -7.83 1.84 6.12
CA VAL A 54 -8.08 1.23 4.80
C VAL A 54 -9.15 0.15 4.88
N ILE A 55 -9.19 -0.64 5.96
CA ILE A 55 -10.25 -1.63 6.18
C ILE A 55 -11.62 -0.96 6.34
N GLU A 56 -11.70 0.20 7.01
CA GLU A 56 -12.96 0.96 7.10
C GLU A 56 -13.46 1.39 5.71
N LEU A 57 -12.55 1.89 4.87
CA LEU A 57 -12.84 2.20 3.47
C LEU A 57 -13.36 0.98 2.71
N LEU A 58 -12.75 -0.20 2.89
CA LEU A 58 -13.20 -1.44 2.24
C LEU A 58 -14.61 -1.86 2.68
N VAL A 59 -14.92 -1.73 3.96
CA VAL A 59 -16.25 -2.05 4.51
C VAL A 59 -17.31 -1.11 3.98
N LEU A 60 -16.99 0.18 3.89
CA LEU A 60 -17.86 1.16 3.24
C LEU A 60 -18.15 0.75 1.79
N LEU A 61 -17.13 0.42 1.01
CA LEU A 61 -17.30 0.03 -0.39
C LEU A 61 -18.15 -1.23 -0.54
N ASP A 62 -17.91 -2.26 0.28
CA ASP A 62 -18.70 -3.50 0.26
C ASP A 62 -20.18 -3.27 0.62
N SER A 63 -20.47 -2.28 1.46
CA SER A 63 -21.84 -1.90 1.81
C SER A 63 -22.58 -1.14 0.70
N ARG A 64 -21.83 -0.47 -0.18
CA ARG A 64 -22.38 0.37 -1.27
C ARG A 64 -22.43 -0.34 -2.61
N TRP A 65 -21.54 -1.29 -2.84
CA TRP A 65 -21.41 -1.99 -4.11
C TRP A 65 -22.27 -3.25 -4.14
N THR A 66 -22.65 -3.67 -5.35
CA THR A 66 -23.33 -4.94 -5.53
C THR A 66 -22.38 -6.10 -5.18
N LEU A 67 -22.93 -7.25 -4.79
CA LEU A 67 -22.10 -8.45 -4.56
C LEU A 67 -21.22 -8.80 -5.76
N ALA A 68 -21.76 -8.65 -6.98
CA ALA A 68 -21.00 -8.88 -8.21
C ALA A 68 -19.82 -7.91 -8.35
N ASP A 69 -20.02 -6.62 -8.07
CA ASP A 69 -18.93 -5.63 -8.10
C ASP A 69 -17.89 -5.89 -6.99
N THR A 70 -18.32 -6.27 -5.78
CA THR A 70 -17.38 -6.69 -4.73
C THR A 70 -16.52 -7.86 -5.20
N LEU A 71 -17.14 -8.93 -5.72
CA LEU A 71 -16.45 -10.16 -6.12
C LEU A 71 -15.56 -9.98 -7.34
N CYS A 72 -16.01 -9.21 -8.34
CA CYS A 72 -15.33 -9.11 -9.64
C CYS A 72 -14.41 -7.89 -9.76
N ARG A 73 -14.54 -6.89 -8.88
CA ARG A 73 -13.73 -5.66 -8.94
C ARG A 73 -12.94 -5.43 -7.65
N LEU A 74 -13.61 -5.36 -6.51
CA LEU A 74 -12.98 -4.98 -5.24
C LEU A 74 -12.07 -6.08 -4.69
N LEU A 75 -12.60 -7.29 -4.51
CA LEU A 75 -11.85 -8.43 -3.96
C LEU A 75 -10.61 -8.79 -4.78
N PRO A 76 -10.61 -8.79 -6.12
CA PRO A 76 -9.40 -8.99 -6.91
C PRO A 76 -8.27 -8.00 -6.59
N MET A 77 -8.60 -6.75 -6.25
CA MET A 77 -7.61 -5.75 -5.83
C MET A 77 -7.11 -5.97 -4.40
N VAL A 78 -7.97 -6.48 -3.50
CA VAL A 78 -7.65 -6.71 -2.08
C VAL A 78 -6.94 -8.03 -1.83
N ARG A 79 -7.26 -9.08 -2.60
CA ARG A 79 -6.70 -10.44 -2.46
C ARG A 79 -5.17 -10.50 -2.32
N PRO A 80 -4.37 -9.69 -3.04
CA PRO A 80 -2.93 -9.75 -2.90
C PRO A 80 -2.40 -9.32 -1.52
N TYR A 81 -3.23 -8.67 -0.70
CA TYR A 81 -2.91 -8.27 0.68
C TYR A 81 -3.40 -9.28 1.71
N LEU A 82 -4.10 -10.34 1.29
CA LEU A 82 -4.67 -11.35 2.17
C LEU A 82 -3.77 -12.60 2.26
N SER A 83 -3.69 -13.19 3.44
CA SER A 83 -3.14 -14.53 3.67
C SER A 83 -4.18 -15.61 3.35
N ASP A 84 -5.46 -15.33 3.61
CA ASP A 84 -6.61 -16.18 3.25
C ASP A 84 -7.44 -15.51 2.14
N THR A 85 -7.55 -16.19 1.00
CA THR A 85 -8.24 -15.68 -0.20
C THR A 85 -9.70 -16.12 -0.31
N THR A 86 -10.22 -16.83 0.70
CA THR A 86 -11.59 -17.36 0.71
C THR A 86 -12.67 -16.32 1.03
N LEU A 87 -12.27 -15.10 1.42
CA LEU A 87 -13.22 -14.02 1.71
C LEU A 87 -14.10 -13.70 0.49
N LEU A 88 -15.42 -13.75 0.72
CA LEU A 88 -16.45 -13.40 -0.27
C LEU A 88 -17.06 -12.01 -0.03
N ARG A 89 -16.87 -11.46 1.17
CA ARG A 89 -17.37 -10.14 1.58
C ARG A 89 -16.29 -9.42 2.38
N LEU A 90 -16.33 -8.10 2.31
CA LEU A 90 -15.47 -7.22 3.10
C LEU A 90 -16.31 -6.44 4.12
N ASN A 91 -17.24 -7.11 4.81
CA ASN A 91 -18.22 -6.47 5.70
C ASN A 91 -17.85 -6.51 7.20
N ASN A 92 -16.76 -7.16 7.58
CA ASN A 92 -16.35 -7.30 8.98
C ASN A 92 -14.88 -6.90 9.16
N LYS A 93 -14.64 -5.80 9.88
CA LYS A 93 -13.31 -5.23 10.08
C LYS A 93 -12.33 -6.22 10.72
N LEU A 94 -12.76 -6.95 11.74
CA LEU A 94 -11.92 -7.88 12.48
C LEU A 94 -11.55 -9.10 11.64
N VAL A 95 -12.50 -9.62 10.86
CA VAL A 95 -12.25 -10.72 9.93
C VAL A 95 -11.22 -10.29 8.89
N ILE A 96 -11.42 -9.14 8.24
CA ILE A 96 -10.47 -8.62 7.24
C ILE A 96 -9.08 -8.46 7.86
N LEU A 97 -8.99 -7.84 9.04
CA LEU A 97 -7.72 -7.64 9.75
C LEU A 97 -7.00 -8.96 10.02
N SER A 98 -7.74 -10.00 10.46
CA SER A 98 -7.18 -11.33 10.73
C SER A 98 -6.71 -12.06 9.46
N CYS A 99 -7.29 -11.73 8.31
CA CYS A 99 -6.93 -12.30 7.01
C CYS A 99 -5.82 -11.53 6.29
N LEU A 100 -5.31 -10.42 6.82
CA LEU A 100 -4.22 -9.69 6.18
C LEU A 100 -2.89 -10.45 6.29
N LYS A 101 -2.04 -10.32 5.26
CA LYS A 101 -0.62 -10.67 5.33
C LYS A 101 0.06 -9.87 6.46
N SER A 102 1.22 -10.35 6.92
CA SER A 102 2.05 -9.62 7.87
C SER A 102 2.41 -8.22 7.35
N PRO A 103 2.52 -7.21 8.21
CA PRO A 103 2.95 -5.88 7.78
C PRO A 103 4.43 -5.88 7.34
N ILE A 104 4.84 -4.83 6.64
CA ILE A 104 6.26 -4.52 6.41
C ILE A 104 6.92 -4.28 7.78
N PRO A 105 8.12 -4.84 8.07
CA PRO A 105 8.81 -4.56 9.31
C PRO A 105 9.05 -3.06 9.51
N ARG A 106 8.74 -2.56 10.72
CA ARG A 106 8.83 -1.13 11.08
C ARG A 106 10.17 -0.51 10.74
N ASP A 107 11.27 -1.20 11.05
CA ASP A 107 12.63 -0.72 10.78
C ASP A 107 12.94 -0.61 9.29
N ILE A 108 12.43 -1.54 8.49
CA ILE A 108 12.59 -1.50 7.02
C ILE A 108 11.79 -0.34 6.46
N TRP A 109 10.53 -0.18 6.88
CA TRP A 109 9.70 0.96 6.45
C TRP A 109 10.38 2.28 6.76
N LYS A 110 10.86 2.47 8.01
CA LYS A 110 11.59 3.67 8.43
C LYS A 110 12.79 3.96 7.53
N LYS A 111 13.65 2.97 7.30
CA LYS A 111 14.84 3.13 6.44
C LYS A 111 14.47 3.48 4.99
N VAL A 112 13.42 2.85 4.45
CA VAL A 112 12.93 3.14 3.09
C VAL A 112 12.39 4.57 3.00
N THR A 113 11.60 5.00 3.99
CA THR A 113 11.08 6.37 4.06
C THR A 113 12.15 7.42 4.37
N GLU A 114 13.35 7.02 4.81
CA GLU A 114 14.50 7.90 5.08
C GLU A 114 15.49 7.98 3.92
N MET A 115 15.35 7.14 2.88
CA MET A 115 16.23 7.16 1.69
C MET A 115 16.28 8.55 1.07
N THR A 116 17.44 8.90 0.49
CA THR A 116 17.56 10.12 -0.31
C THR A 116 16.71 9.99 -1.59
N PRO A 117 16.37 11.10 -2.25
CA PRO A 117 15.59 11.05 -3.49
C PRO A 117 16.29 10.25 -4.60
N GLU A 118 17.62 10.34 -4.68
CA GLU A 118 18.44 9.59 -5.63
C GLU A 118 18.43 8.08 -5.30
N GLN A 119 18.49 7.72 -4.01
CA GLN A 119 18.33 6.33 -3.56
C GLN A 119 16.92 5.80 -3.82
N THR A 120 15.90 6.64 -3.62
CA THR A 120 14.49 6.28 -3.84
C THR A 120 14.23 6.02 -5.32
N GLU A 121 14.79 6.83 -6.21
CA GLU A 121 14.73 6.63 -7.66
C GLU A 121 15.45 5.34 -8.08
N ALA A 122 16.66 5.10 -7.59
CA ALA A 122 17.38 3.84 -7.83
C ALA A 122 16.59 2.63 -7.31
N PHE A 123 15.98 2.75 -6.13
CA PHE A 123 15.15 1.70 -5.54
C PHE A 123 13.90 1.41 -6.39
N GLN A 124 13.27 2.42 -6.97
CA GLN A 124 12.14 2.24 -7.88
C GLN A 124 12.56 1.53 -9.16
N MET A 125 13.67 1.93 -9.77
CA MET A 125 14.20 1.24 -10.94
C MET A 125 14.46 -0.25 -10.66
N PHE A 126 14.95 -0.55 -9.45
CA PHE A 126 15.12 -1.93 -8.98
C PHE A 126 13.77 -2.68 -8.86
N LEU A 127 12.77 -2.09 -8.21
CA LEU A 127 11.43 -2.68 -8.07
C LEU A 127 10.74 -2.89 -9.43
N ASP A 128 10.85 -1.93 -10.34
CA ASP A 128 10.29 -1.99 -11.69
C ASP A 128 10.96 -3.07 -12.55
N ARG A 129 12.27 -3.30 -12.38
CA ARG A 129 12.98 -4.40 -13.05
C ARG A 129 12.52 -5.76 -12.52
N GLY A 130 12.41 -5.91 -11.19
CA GLY A 130 11.99 -7.17 -10.58
C GLY A 130 10.55 -7.54 -10.94
N THR A 131 9.63 -6.57 -11.01
CA THR A 131 8.24 -6.81 -11.44
C THR A 131 8.12 -7.25 -12.90
N ARG A 132 9.11 -6.92 -13.75
CA ARG A 132 9.22 -7.36 -15.15
C ARG A 132 9.97 -8.69 -15.33
N GLY A 133 10.27 -9.40 -14.25
CA GLY A 133 11.02 -10.66 -14.27
C GLY A 133 12.54 -10.51 -14.43
N GLY A 134 13.07 -9.32 -14.18
CA GLY A 134 14.52 -9.06 -14.13
C GLY A 134 15.17 -9.53 -12.84
N ALA A 135 16.51 -9.50 -12.80
CA ALA A 135 17.28 -9.87 -11.60
C ALA A 135 16.93 -8.96 -10.40
N ILE A 136 16.72 -9.58 -9.23
CA ILE A 136 16.34 -8.91 -7.97
C ILE A 136 17.57 -8.72 -7.07
N THR A 137 18.74 -8.47 -7.67
CA THR A 137 20.01 -8.23 -6.97
C THR A 137 20.43 -6.77 -7.11
N CYS A 138 20.78 -6.10 -6.01
CA CYS A 138 21.31 -4.74 -5.97
C CYS A 138 22.59 -4.70 -5.14
N ASN A 139 23.71 -4.42 -5.79
CA ASN A 139 25.04 -4.41 -5.16
C ASN A 139 25.42 -3.03 -4.59
N ASP A 140 24.51 -2.05 -4.66
CA ASP A 140 24.79 -0.72 -4.16
C ASP A 140 24.93 -0.74 -2.63
N SER A 141 25.92 -0.01 -2.12
CA SER A 141 26.21 0.03 -0.68
C SER A 141 25.05 0.53 0.17
N TRP A 142 24.23 1.46 -0.36
CA TRP A 142 23.04 1.95 0.31
C TRP A 142 21.98 0.86 0.45
N PHE A 143 21.82 -0.02 -0.54
CA PHE A 143 20.83 -1.08 -0.56
C PHE A 143 21.18 -2.14 0.48
N ILE A 144 22.44 -2.61 0.45
CA ILE A 144 22.95 -3.59 1.43
C ILE A 144 22.87 -3.03 2.84
N ARG A 145 23.11 -1.73 3.05
CA ARG A 145 22.94 -1.10 4.37
C ARG A 145 21.49 -1.11 4.85
N VAL A 146 20.52 -0.93 3.95
CA VAL A 146 19.10 -0.90 4.30
C VAL A 146 18.57 -2.31 4.60
N PHE A 147 18.81 -3.25 3.70
CA PHE A 147 18.22 -4.59 3.72
C PHE A 147 19.15 -5.68 4.30
N VAL A 148 20.40 -5.32 4.64
CA VAL A 148 21.45 -6.22 5.19
C VAL A 148 21.82 -7.35 4.22
N ARG A 149 21.33 -7.28 2.98
CA ARG A 149 21.50 -8.27 1.91
C ARG A 149 21.47 -7.52 0.57
N ASP A 150 21.97 -8.16 -0.47
CA ASP A 150 21.92 -7.70 -1.87
C ASP A 150 20.61 -8.05 -2.58
N THR A 151 19.72 -8.77 -1.91
CA THR A 151 18.43 -9.26 -2.43
C THR A 151 17.31 -9.00 -1.43
N LEU A 152 16.09 -8.76 -1.92
CA LEU A 152 14.89 -8.71 -1.09
C LEU A 152 14.24 -10.09 -1.00
N GLU A 153 13.71 -10.43 0.17
CA GLU A 153 12.78 -11.55 0.29
C GLU A 153 11.56 -11.32 -0.61
N PRO A 154 11.03 -12.36 -1.29
CA PRO A 154 9.95 -12.18 -2.27
C PRO A 154 8.70 -11.47 -1.73
N ASP A 155 8.30 -11.78 -0.50
CA ASP A 155 7.14 -11.17 0.16
C ASP A 155 7.37 -9.68 0.48
N LEU A 156 8.58 -9.33 0.95
CA LEU A 156 8.95 -7.94 1.20
C LEU A 156 9.04 -7.14 -0.12
N PHE A 157 9.60 -7.75 -1.17
CA PHE A 157 9.65 -7.17 -2.51
C PHE A 157 8.23 -6.89 -3.04
N GLU A 158 7.32 -7.85 -2.92
CA GLU A 158 5.93 -7.68 -3.34
C GLU A 158 5.27 -6.52 -2.60
N LYS A 159 5.45 -6.43 -1.28
CA LYS A 159 4.89 -5.34 -0.47
C LYS A 159 5.46 -3.98 -0.86
N LEU A 160 6.79 -3.85 -0.99
CA LEU A 160 7.44 -2.58 -1.32
C LEU A 160 7.17 -2.14 -2.76
N SER A 161 7.07 -3.07 -3.72
CA SER A 161 6.72 -2.75 -5.11
C SER A 161 5.34 -2.09 -5.24
N ARG A 162 4.38 -2.45 -4.37
CA ARG A 162 3.05 -1.81 -4.32
C ARG A 162 3.08 -0.36 -3.83
N PHE A 163 4.14 0.02 -3.11
CA PHE A 163 4.37 1.39 -2.67
C PHE A 163 5.23 2.21 -3.65
N SER A 164 5.70 1.65 -4.77
CA SER A 164 6.65 2.33 -5.67
C SER A 164 6.20 3.74 -6.07
N ARG A 165 4.93 3.90 -6.45
CA ARG A 165 4.31 5.19 -6.81
C ARG A 165 4.25 6.18 -5.64
N LEU A 166 4.01 5.68 -4.43
CA LEU A 166 3.88 6.49 -3.21
C LEU A 166 5.26 6.95 -2.70
N LEU A 167 6.25 6.04 -2.68
CA LEU A 167 7.61 6.32 -2.21
C LEU A 167 8.29 7.43 -3.00
N ARG A 168 8.02 7.51 -4.31
CA ARG A 168 8.55 8.59 -5.16
C ARG A 168 8.12 9.95 -4.66
N LYS A 169 6.81 10.09 -4.49
CA LYS A 169 6.20 11.35 -4.09
C LYS A 169 6.59 11.71 -2.66
N MET A 170 6.66 10.73 -1.76
CA MET A 170 7.19 10.90 -0.39
C MET A 170 8.63 11.44 -0.38
N ALA A 171 9.49 10.98 -1.28
CA ALA A 171 10.87 11.48 -1.38
C ALA A 171 10.93 12.89 -2.00
N GLU A 172 10.08 13.20 -2.98
CA GLU A 172 9.98 14.53 -3.58
C GLU A 172 9.50 15.58 -2.57
N PHE A 173 8.48 15.27 -1.74
CA PHE A 173 7.95 16.19 -0.73
C PHE A 173 8.95 16.53 0.39
N ARG A 174 9.92 15.67 0.67
CA ARG A 174 10.97 15.97 1.66
C ARG A 174 11.97 17.05 1.20
N LYS A 175 12.02 17.37 -0.10
CA LYS A 175 12.91 18.43 -0.63
C LYS A 175 12.34 19.85 -0.45
N THR A 176 11.03 19.98 -0.23
CA THR A 176 10.31 21.26 -0.11
C THR A 176 10.02 21.60 1.33
#